data_AF-A0A4R6QRN8-F1
#
_entry.id   AF-A0A4R6QRN8-F1
#
_cell.length_a   1.000
_cell.length_b   1.000
_cell.length_c   1.000
_cell.angle_alpha   90.00
_cell.angle_beta   90.00
_cell.angle_gamma   90.00
#
_symmetry.space_group_name_H-M   'P 1'
#
loop_
_entity.id
_entity.type
_entity.pdbx_description
1 polymer ?
#
loop_
_entity_poly.entity_id
_entity_poly.type
_entity_poly.pdbx_seq_one_letter_code
_entity_poly.pdbx_strand_id
1 'polypeptide(L)'
;MLAPMKTLVWILFALLSLLWTGGAWILARLGAWAAGLAATGGTVDWVGKVAESPPMLLLAKWLSAATYQHVQDAMIVLLQGLGEGLPLLGSAMTWLAPVTWIIWGLGMLILLLLAGGAHLMLGRMTSLPMQTSAGSPR
;
A
#
# COMPACT_ATOMS: atom_id res chain seq x y z
N MET A 1 26.50 -17.97 1.64
CA MET A 1 25.63 -17.30 0.64
C MET A 1 24.22 -16.91 1.16
N LEU A 2 23.96 -16.86 2.49
CA LEU A 2 22.61 -16.60 3.04
C LEU A 2 22.33 -15.15 3.48
N ALA A 3 23.36 -14.31 3.59
CA ALA A 3 23.21 -12.87 3.82
C ALA A 3 22.27 -12.15 2.83
N PRO A 4 22.30 -12.41 1.50
CA PRO A 4 21.44 -11.71 0.54
C PRO A 4 19.94 -12.02 0.73
N MET A 5 19.58 -13.23 1.18
CA MET A 5 18.19 -13.64 1.37
C MET A 5 17.50 -12.85 2.49
N LYS A 6 18.21 -12.54 3.59
CA LYS A 6 17.68 -11.71 4.68
C LYS A 6 17.54 -10.24 4.26
N THR A 7 18.49 -9.72 3.48
CA THR A 7 18.42 -8.37 2.93
C THR A 7 17.24 -8.21 1.96
N LEU A 8 16.97 -9.21 1.12
CA LEU A 8 15.86 -9.19 0.16
C LEU A 8 14.49 -9.08 0.86
N VAL A 9 14.28 -9.79 1.97
CA VAL A 9 13.04 -9.71 2.76
C VAL A 9 12.82 -8.30 3.30
N TRP A 10 13.87 -7.65 3.79
CA TRP A 10 13.78 -6.27 4.28
C TRP A 10 13.53 -5.25 3.17
N ILE A 11 14.12 -5.44 1.98
CA ILE A 11 13.86 -4.58 0.82
C ILE A 11 12.39 -4.72 0.39
N LEU A 12 11.88 -5.95 0.28
CA LEU A 12 10.48 -6.18 -0.07
C LEU A 12 9.53 -5.59 0.98
N PHE A 13 9.81 -5.78 2.27
CA PHE A 13 9.06 -5.15 3.36
C PHE A 13 9.09 -3.62 3.25
N ALA A 14 10.25 -3.03 3.00
CA ALA A 14 10.40 -1.58 2.85
C ALA A 14 9.58 -1.05 1.67
N LEU A 15 9.61 -1.72 0.51
CA LEU A 15 8.83 -1.33 -0.65
C LEU A 15 7.32 -1.46 -0.41
N LEU A 16 6.87 -2.58 0.15
CA LEU A 16 5.45 -2.81 0.45
C LEU A 16 4.94 -1.84 1.52
N SER A 17 5.73 -1.58 2.55
CA SER A 17 5.37 -0.63 3.61
C SER A 17 5.36 0.81 3.09
N LEU A 18 6.27 1.19 2.19
CA LEU A 18 6.26 2.50 1.54
C LEU A 18 5.01 2.67 0.68
N LEU A 19 4.66 1.65 -0.12
CA LEU A 19 3.46 1.66 -0.95
C LEU A 19 2.19 1.71 -0.11
N TRP A 20 2.11 0.90 0.94
CA TRP A 20 0.98 0.87 1.88
C TRP A 20 0.80 2.20 2.63
N THR A 21 1.90 2.75 3.14
CA THR A 21 1.90 4.02 3.89
C THR A 21 1.59 5.19 2.96
N GLY A 22 2.13 5.19 1.73
CA GLY A 22 1.78 6.16 0.70
C GLY A 22 0.29 6.11 0.36
N GLY A 23 -0.27 4.91 0.18
CA GLY A 23 -1.70 4.71 -0.07
C GLY A 23 -2.58 5.27 1.05
N ALA A 24 -2.28 4.94 2.31
CA ALA A 24 -3.01 5.47 3.47
C ALA A 24 -2.91 7.00 3.59
N TRP A 25 -1.73 7.57 3.32
CA TRP A 25 -1.53 9.01 3.35
C TRP A 25 -2.34 9.73 2.27
N ILE A 26 -2.35 9.20 1.03
CA ILE A 26 -3.17 9.73 -0.07
C ILE A 26 -4.65 9.66 0.31
N LEU A 27 -5.12 8.53 0.85
CA LEU A 27 -6.51 8.34 1.23
C LEU A 27 -6.94 9.32 2.34
N ALA A 28 -6.10 9.50 3.37
CA ALA A 28 -6.35 10.48 4.43
C ALA A 28 -6.39 11.92 3.90
N ARG A 29 -5.46 12.26 2.99
CA ARG A 29 -5.39 13.60 2.39
C ARG A 29 -6.60 13.90 1.50
N LEU A 30 -7.03 12.91 0.71
CA LEU A 30 -8.24 12.98 -0.12
C LEU A 30 -9.49 13.13 0.74
N GLY A 31 -9.60 12.36 1.83
CA GLY A 31 -10.71 12.47 2.79
C GLY A 31 -10.82 13.86 3.41
N ALA A 32 -9.71 14.40 3.92
CA ALA A 32 -9.67 15.75 4.48
C ALA A 32 -10.03 16.83 3.44
N TRP A 33 -9.61 16.62 2.20
CA TRP A 33 -9.90 17.52 1.09
C TRP A 33 -11.37 17.46 0.65
N ALA A 34 -11.94 16.26 0.55
CA ALA A 34 -13.36 16.04 0.24
C ALA A 34 -14.29 16.64 1.31
N ALA A 35 -13.92 16.52 2.59
CA ALA A 35 -14.64 17.17 3.69
C ALA A 35 -14.67 18.71 3.54
N GLY A 36 -13.56 19.32 3.08
CA GLY A 36 -13.50 20.75 2.79
C GLY A 36 -14.42 21.17 1.64
N LEU A 37 -14.50 20.38 0.57
CA LEU A 37 -15.44 20.64 -0.53
C LEU A 37 -16.90 20.52 -0.11
N ALA A 38 -17.24 19.49 0.66
CA ALA A 38 -18.59 19.29 1.17
C ALA A 38 -19.06 20.51 2.00
N ALA A 39 -18.16 21.10 2.79
CA ALA A 39 -18.45 22.33 3.53
C ALA A 39 -18.73 23.56 2.63
N THR A 40 -18.21 23.56 1.40
CA THR A 40 -18.43 24.64 0.42
C THR A 40 -19.62 24.40 -0.52
N GLY A 41 -20.29 23.24 -0.44
CA GLY A 41 -21.45 22.90 -1.28
C GLY A 41 -21.15 22.65 -2.76
N GLY A 42 -19.87 22.53 -3.14
CA GLY A 42 -19.47 22.36 -4.53
C GLY A 42 -19.55 20.91 -5.01
N THR A 43 -20.35 20.65 -6.03
CA THR A 43 -20.30 19.40 -6.80
C THR A 43 -19.20 19.51 -7.85
N VAL A 44 -18.11 18.75 -7.68
CA VAL A 44 -17.03 18.69 -8.67
C VAL A 44 -17.19 17.42 -9.51
N ASP A 45 -17.21 17.56 -10.84
CA ASP A 45 -17.17 16.44 -11.77
C ASP A 45 -15.75 15.87 -11.89
N TRP A 46 -15.45 14.91 -11.02
CA TRP A 46 -14.16 14.22 -10.96
C TRP A 46 -13.87 13.37 -12.18
N VAL A 47 -14.91 12.75 -12.75
CA VAL A 47 -14.77 11.84 -13.89
C VAL A 47 -14.38 12.63 -15.13
N GLY A 48 -15.05 13.76 -15.39
CA GLY A 48 -14.68 14.68 -16.47
C GLY A 48 -13.25 15.21 -16.31
N LYS A 49 -12.88 15.64 -15.10
CA LYS A 49 -11.52 16.15 -14.80
C LYS A 49 -10.40 15.12 -15.04
N VAL A 50 -10.65 13.85 -14.75
CA VAL A 50 -9.68 12.76 -14.97
C VAL A 50 -9.61 12.38 -16.45
N ALA A 51 -10.74 12.37 -17.15
CA ALA A 51 -10.81 12.10 -18.59
C ALA A 51 -10.05 13.16 -19.41
N GLU A 52 -10.10 14.42 -18.99
CA GLU A 52 -9.41 15.54 -19.65
C GLU A 52 -7.94 15.71 -19.22
N SER A 53 -7.46 14.93 -18.23
CA SER A 53 -6.12 15.14 -17.70
C SER A 53 -5.05 14.75 -18.73
N PRO A 54 -4.12 15.67 -19.07
CA PRO A 54 -3.06 15.36 -20.02
C PRO A 54 -2.13 14.29 -19.43
N PRO A 55 -1.58 13.38 -20.25
CA PRO A 55 -0.62 12.39 -19.80
C PRO A 55 0.58 13.10 -19.16
N MET A 56 0.83 12.77 -17.90
CA MET A 56 1.92 13.32 -17.11
C MET A 56 3.25 13.08 -17.85
N LEU A 57 3.80 14.11 -18.50
CA LEU A 57 5.00 14.01 -19.36
C LEU A 57 6.23 13.39 -18.66
N LEU A 58 6.30 13.49 -17.32
CA LEU A 58 7.35 12.87 -16.50
C LEU A 58 7.24 11.34 -16.41
N LEU A 59 6.04 10.78 -16.47
CA LEU A 59 5.80 9.33 -16.43
C LEU A 59 5.76 8.71 -17.83
N ALA A 60 5.57 9.50 -18.89
CA ALA A 60 5.50 9.03 -20.27
C ALA A 60 6.74 8.25 -20.73
N LYS A 61 7.89 8.47 -20.08
CA LYS A 61 9.14 7.73 -20.37
C LYS A 61 9.20 6.34 -19.72
N TRP A 62 8.33 6.08 -18.74
CA TRP A 62 8.31 4.87 -17.91
C TRP A 62 7.01 4.07 -18.03
N LEU A 63 5.91 4.71 -18.43
CA LEU A 63 4.60 4.07 -18.65
C LEU A 63 4.31 3.97 -20.15
N SER A 64 3.93 2.77 -20.59
CA SER A 64 3.35 2.59 -21.92
C SER A 64 1.96 3.25 -22.00
N ALA A 65 1.49 3.57 -23.21
CA ALA A 65 0.13 4.08 -23.41
C ALA A 65 -0.94 3.12 -22.83
N ALA A 66 -0.70 1.80 -22.94
CA ALA A 66 -1.60 0.80 -22.34
C ALA A 66 -1.62 0.89 -20.81
N THR A 67 -0.46 1.07 -20.16
CA THR A 67 -0.37 1.19 -18.70
C THR A 67 -1.06 2.47 -18.21
N TYR A 68 -0.94 3.56 -18.98
CA TYR A 68 -1.65 4.81 -18.67
C TYR A 68 -3.17 4.62 -18.69
N GLN A 69 -3.69 3.95 -19.72
CA GLN A 69 -5.11 3.65 -19.85
C GLN A 69 -5.63 2.84 -18.65
N HIS A 70 -4.91 1.79 -18.24
CA HIS A 70 -5.30 0.97 -17.09
C HIS A 70 -5.33 1.78 -15.78
N VAL A 71 -4.40 2.72 -15.60
CA VAL A 71 -4.40 3.61 -14.42
C VAL A 71 -5.57 4.58 -14.48
N GLN A 72 -5.87 5.14 -15.65
CA GLN A 72 -7.01 6.03 -15.85
C GLN A 72 -8.34 5.31 -15.59
N ASP A 73 -8.50 4.10 -16.12
CA ASP A 73 -9.68 3.26 -15.90
C ASP A 73 -9.83 2.88 -14.42
N ALA A 74 -8.74 2.50 -13.75
CA ALA A 74 -8.76 2.23 -12.31
C ALA A 74 -9.16 3.46 -11.48
N MET A 75 -8.69 4.65 -11.86
CA MET A 75 -9.10 5.91 -11.24
C MET A 75 -10.57 6.22 -11.47
N ILE A 76 -11.09 5.99 -12.69
CA ILE A 76 -12.51 6.20 -13.01
C ILE A 76 -13.38 5.25 -12.18
N VAL A 77 -13.04 3.96 -12.13
CA VAL A 77 -13.78 2.96 -11.33
C VAL A 77 -13.77 3.32 -9.84
N LEU A 78 -12.62 3.76 -9.33
CA LEU A 78 -12.50 4.21 -7.94
C LEU A 78 -13.39 5.42 -7.66
N LEU A 79 -13.39 6.42 -8.54
CA LEU A 79 -14.18 7.64 -8.42
C LEU A 79 -15.68 7.39 -8.55
N GLN A 80 -16.09 6.48 -9.42
CA GLN A 80 -17.49 6.05 -9.56
C GLN A 80 -17.98 5.37 -8.28
N GLY A 81 -17.21 4.42 -7.75
CA GLY A 81 -17.55 3.76 -6.47
C GLY A 81 -17.62 4.74 -5.29
N LEU A 82 -16.77 5.76 -5.28
CA LEU A 82 -16.84 6.86 -4.31
C LEU A 82 -18.09 7.73 -4.49
N GLY A 83 -18.46 8.04 -5.74
CA GLY A 83 -19.64 8.82 -6.08
C GLY A 83 -20.94 8.15 -5.65
N GLU A 84 -21.04 6.84 -5.82
CA GLU A 84 -22.19 6.04 -5.39
C GLU A 84 -22.31 5.96 -3.86
N GLY A 85 -21.19 6.03 -3.13
CA GLY A 85 -21.15 6.01 -1.67
C GLY A 85 -21.38 7.37 -0.99
N LEU A 86 -21.30 8.50 -1.71
CA LEU A 86 -21.36 9.87 -1.16
C LEU A 86 -22.53 10.16 -0.20
N PRO A 87 -23.78 9.70 -0.43
CA PRO A 87 -24.89 9.97 0.49
C PRO A 87 -24.69 9.41 1.90
N LEU A 88 -23.94 8.31 2.04
CA LEU A 88 -23.59 7.68 3.32
C LEU A 88 -22.37 8.33 3.99
N LEU A 89 -21.60 9.15 3.26
CA LEU A 89 -20.34 9.72 3.73
C LEU A 89 -20.51 10.93 4.65
N GLY A 90 -21.68 11.57 4.71
CA GLY A 90 -21.91 12.74 5.57
C GLY A 90 -21.57 12.50 7.05
N SER A 91 -21.93 11.34 7.61
CA SER A 91 -21.53 10.94 8.97
C SER A 91 -20.19 10.20 9.00
N ALA A 92 -19.89 9.40 7.98
CA ALA A 92 -18.68 8.59 7.90
C ALA A 92 -17.38 9.40 7.66
N MET A 93 -17.46 10.63 7.13
CA MET A 93 -16.30 11.49 6.92
C MET A 93 -15.55 11.82 8.21
N THR A 94 -16.25 11.90 9.35
CA THR A 94 -15.61 12.10 10.67
C THR A 94 -14.84 10.86 11.14
N TRP A 95 -15.26 9.67 10.71
CA TRP A 95 -14.65 8.38 11.04
C TRP A 95 -13.59 7.94 10.03
N LEU A 96 -13.54 8.58 8.86
CA LEU A 96 -12.62 8.20 7.79
C LEU A 96 -11.16 8.26 8.23
N ALA A 97 -10.77 9.33 8.93
CA ALA A 97 -9.43 9.49 9.46
C ALA A 97 -9.06 8.38 10.49
N PRO A 98 -9.82 8.18 11.60
CA PRO A 98 -9.49 7.13 12.55
C PRO A 98 -9.55 5.73 11.94
N VAL A 99 -10.51 5.44 11.05
CA VAL A 99 -10.58 4.14 10.35
C VAL A 99 -9.36 3.94 9.45
N THR A 100 -8.92 4.97 8.73
CA THR A 100 -7.72 4.91 7.88
C THR A 100 -6.47 4.60 8.72
N TRP A 101 -6.34 5.22 9.90
CA TRP A 101 -5.22 4.93 10.82
C TRP A 101 -5.29 3.52 11.41
N ILE A 102 -6.49 3.02 11.75
CA ILE A 102 -6.68 1.65 12.25
C ILE A 102 -6.30 0.64 11.16
N ILE A 103 -6.82 0.82 9.94
CA ILE A 103 -6.50 -0.05 8.79
C ILE A 103 -5.00 0.00 8.50
N TRP A 104 -4.40 1.21 8.47
CA TRP A 104 -2.97 1.38 8.25
C TRP A 104 -2.15 0.63 9.30
N GLY A 105 -2.47 0.81 10.58
CA GLY A 105 -1.78 0.20 11.70
C GLY A 105 -1.89 -1.33 11.69
N LEU A 106 -3.06 -1.86 11.37
CA LEU A 106 -3.29 -3.30 11.21
C LEU A 106 -2.47 -3.86 10.04
N GLY A 107 -2.46 -3.18 8.90
CA GLY A 107 -1.65 -3.57 7.75
C GLY A 107 -0.14 -3.57 8.05
N MET A 108 0.35 -2.53 8.72
CA MET A 108 1.75 -2.45 9.16
C MET A 108 2.10 -3.57 10.14
N LEU A 109 1.22 -3.87 11.09
CA LEU A 109 1.43 -4.95 12.05
C LEU A 109 1.54 -6.31 11.34
N ILE A 110 0.65 -6.60 10.39
CA ILE A 110 0.67 -7.84 9.61
C ILE A 110 1.98 -7.95 8.81
N LEU A 111 2.39 -6.88 8.11
CA LEU A 111 3.63 -6.86 7.35
C LEU A 111 4.84 -7.11 8.25
N LEU A 112 4.86 -6.51 9.45
CA LEU A 112 5.94 -6.68 10.42
C LEU A 112 5.98 -8.12 10.95
N LEU A 113 4.82 -8.71 11.24
CA LEU A 113 4.71 -10.10 11.69
C LEU A 113 5.16 -11.09 10.61
N LEU A 114 4.81 -10.85 9.34
CA LEU A 114 5.27 -11.66 8.22
C LEU A 114 6.79 -11.58 8.04
N ALA A 115 7.36 -10.38 8.09
CA ALA A 115 8.81 -10.18 7.99
C ALA A 115 9.55 -10.83 9.17
N GLY A 116 9.06 -10.65 10.40
CA GLY A 116 9.61 -11.26 11.60
C GLY A 116 9.50 -12.80 11.58
N GLY A 117 8.36 -13.33 11.18
CA GLY A 117 8.12 -14.77 11.04
C GLY A 117 9.04 -15.42 10.02
N ALA A 118 9.22 -14.80 8.85
CA ALA A 118 10.19 -15.24 7.86
C ALA A 118 11.60 -15.29 8.44
N HIS A 119 11.99 -14.27 9.21
CA HIS A 119 13.32 -14.20 9.83
C HIS A 119 13.54 -15.29 10.90
N LEU A 120 12.52 -15.63 11.68
CA LEU A 120 12.55 -16.71 12.66
C LEU A 120 12.68 -18.09 12.01
N MET A 121 11.97 -18.34 10.90
CA MET A 121 12.09 -19.61 10.16
C MET A 121 13.49 -19.77 9.53
N LEU A 122 14.04 -18.70 8.93
CA LEU A 122 15.40 -18.70 8.37
C LEU A 122 16.47 -18.93 9.46
N GLY A 123 16.27 -18.40 10.68
CA GLY A 123 17.17 -18.63 11.81
C GLY A 123 17.10 -20.06 12.37
N ARG A 124 15.92 -20.69 12.36
CA ARG A 124 15.74 -22.08 12.82
C ARG A 124 16.38 -23.10 11.88
N MET A 125 16.29 -22.90 10.57
CA MET A 125 16.88 -23.80 9.58
C MET A 125 18.42 -23.78 9.56
N THR A 126 19.03 -22.67 10.01
CA THR A 126 20.49 -22.52 10.07
C THR A 126 21.11 -23.04 11.37
N SER A 127 20.28 -23.38 12.37
CA SER A 127 20.74 -23.83 13.69
C SER A 127 20.79 -25.36 13.83
N LEU A 128 20.62 -26.13 12.74
CA LEU A 128 20.85 -27.57 12.78
C LEU A 128 22.35 -27.79 13.07
N PRO A 129 22.71 -28.25 14.28
CA PRO A 129 24.09 -28.54 14.59
C PRO A 129 24.50 -29.68 13.67
N MET A 130 25.56 -29.47 12.89
CA MET A 130 26.31 -30.57 12.34
C MET A 130 26.71 -31.41 13.56
N GLN A 131 26.03 -32.53 13.81
CA GLN A 131 26.53 -33.53 14.73
C GLN A 131 27.83 -34.03 14.09
N THR A 132 28.92 -33.33 14.37
CA THR A 132 30.25 -33.87 14.28
C THR A 132 30.25 -35.05 15.23
N SER A 133 30.04 -36.24 14.65
CA SER A 133 30.38 -37.52 15.25
C SER A 133 31.87 -37.47 15.56
N ALA A 134 32.19 -36.90 16.71
CA ALA A 134 33.53 -36.86 17.26
C ALA A 134 33.71 -38.12 18.10
N GLY A 135 34.43 -39.08 17.54
CA GLY A 135 35.19 -40.04 18.33
C GLY A 135 34.63 -41.46 18.38
N SER A 136 35.29 -42.35 17.64
CA SER A 136 35.91 -43.50 18.30
C SER A 136 37.20 -43.87 17.57
N PRO A 137 38.38 -43.49 18.10
CA PRO A 137 39.63 -44.17 17.79
C PRO A 137 39.83 -45.29 18.81
N ARG A 138 39.59 -46.53 18.38
CA ARG A 138 40.43 -47.73 18.57
C ARG A 138 39.67 -48.99 18.21
#